data_AF-A0AAE0C415-F1
#
_entry.id   AF-A0AAE0C415-F1
#
_cell.length_a   1.000
_cell.length_b   1.000
_cell.length_c   1.000
_cell.angle_alpha   90.00
_cell.angle_beta   90.00
_cell.angle_gamma   90.00
#
_symmetry.space_group_name_H-M   'P 1'
#
loop_
_entity.id
_entity.type
_entity.pdbx_description
1 polymer ?
#
loop_
_entity_poly.entity_id
_entity_poly.type
_entity_poly.pdbx_seq_one_letter_code
_entity_poly.pdbx_strand_id
1 'polypeptide(L)'
;MAGLNCASALDKAWEQSSFSEIALAPVSAIQGIGEKSEAAMKQLGIETVADLGQWSYYIRAKSIVALSGTEKDGETVEGSQMNLEQFIKRKDAKKGLMELSGSPCSVFVGLSKKEDAILAQMGVKTLKDLASWKFAVWAEALTCFGDKARHPAAFASPATPGNLADPLSPTAMKTSDVAHYKNTLVSLNERLHQYIEMIRDRDDTITELNANIYSLKNAHMAEMQEVDVAYRLKLDSLQLKLDSAASQHAGDLMAQLEQAKKEIEALKAKLAAKDENNKALKKERDAYYLEVGSLKKELDELTKQANDRLMRLNAAETDLNLRGGRISALEAELLVVKEKLTVTEKNVGRVEQSKKVALEQQAKKAAEEGKKMRETLLSQMHKEMDAQRKKMHDEFAESEAKLITEHTTLKNNMEIELRDTSMALTKAQASGADAQKELDKLKVQYSQLRDQHTYDTVTLKSRVTELERELARFKSAAKVSEDELQKLMGTSMGMLQEIDRYSTILTSEEDRLGISSPPVNVDSSKGKGSKRRRTDLDPPAPPAFSTPVAAKVNEPAEEGGVFSSLRKAVRPFYGGE
;
A
#
# COMPACT_ATOMS: atom_id res chain seq x y z
N MET A 1 -29.89 -47.00 -13.23
CA MET A 1 -29.92 -45.74 -12.46
C MET A 1 -28.59 -45.61 -11.75
N ALA A 2 -27.78 -44.59 -12.08
CA ALA A 2 -26.52 -44.34 -11.39
C ALA A 2 -26.85 -43.76 -10.01
N GLY A 3 -26.77 -44.57 -8.95
CA GLY A 3 -26.93 -44.10 -7.58
C GLY A 3 -25.84 -43.08 -7.25
N LEU A 4 -26.22 -42.02 -6.53
CA LEU A 4 -25.29 -41.00 -6.06
C LEU A 4 -24.23 -41.61 -5.15
N ASN A 5 -22.95 -41.31 -5.41
CA ASN A 5 -21.82 -41.84 -4.63
C ASN A 5 -21.61 -41.08 -3.31
N CYS A 6 -22.71 -40.74 -2.62
CA CYS A 6 -22.72 -40.04 -1.33
C CYS A 6 -23.25 -40.93 -0.19
N ALA A 7 -23.44 -42.23 -0.44
CA ALA A 7 -24.03 -43.17 0.52
C ALA A 7 -23.29 -43.19 1.87
N SER A 8 -21.96 -43.02 1.88
CA SER A 8 -21.16 -43.00 3.11
C SER A 8 -21.29 -41.73 3.96
N ALA A 9 -22.01 -40.71 3.48
CA ALA A 9 -22.20 -39.44 4.20
C ALA A 9 -23.64 -39.25 4.70
N LEU A 10 -24.58 -40.07 4.23
CA LEU A 10 -26.01 -39.94 4.51
C LEU A 10 -26.51 -41.13 5.32
N ASP A 11 -27.49 -40.90 6.18
CA ASP A 11 -28.23 -42.00 6.79
C ASP A 11 -28.99 -42.78 5.72
N LYS A 12 -29.17 -44.09 5.94
CA LYS A 12 -29.79 -45.02 4.99
C LYS A 12 -31.17 -44.57 4.53
N ALA A 13 -31.91 -43.84 5.37
CA ALA A 13 -33.23 -43.31 5.03
C ALA A 13 -33.19 -42.20 3.94
N TRP A 14 -32.05 -41.51 3.78
CA TRP A 14 -31.89 -40.34 2.91
C TRP A 14 -31.00 -40.59 1.68
N GLU A 15 -30.42 -41.78 1.52
CA GLU A 15 -29.55 -42.14 0.39
C GLU A 15 -30.24 -42.01 -0.99
N GLN A 16 -31.57 -42.09 -1.03
CA GLN A 16 -32.38 -41.99 -2.25
C GLN A 16 -32.94 -40.58 -2.50
N SER A 17 -32.77 -39.66 -1.55
CA SER A 17 -33.32 -38.30 -1.64
C SER A 17 -32.47 -37.42 -2.56
N SER A 18 -33.10 -36.39 -3.13
CA SER A 18 -32.38 -35.40 -3.92
C SER A 18 -31.53 -34.47 -3.03
N PHE A 19 -30.46 -33.87 -3.55
CA PHE A 19 -29.64 -32.91 -2.78
C PHE A 19 -30.46 -31.73 -2.21
N SER A 20 -31.50 -31.30 -2.93
CA SER A 20 -32.41 -30.24 -2.48
C SER A 20 -33.25 -30.64 -1.27
N GLU A 21 -33.69 -31.90 -1.22
CA GLU A 21 -34.42 -32.48 -0.09
C GLU A 21 -33.48 -32.73 1.08
N ILE A 22 -32.28 -33.27 0.82
CA ILE A 22 -31.26 -33.51 1.84
C ILE A 22 -30.84 -32.20 2.51
N ALA A 23 -30.71 -31.10 1.75
CA ALA A 23 -30.40 -29.79 2.34
C ALA A 23 -31.47 -29.31 3.33
N LEU A 24 -32.74 -29.65 3.12
CA LEU A 24 -33.85 -29.31 4.04
C LEU A 24 -34.07 -30.36 5.14
N ALA A 25 -33.42 -31.52 5.03
CA ALA A 25 -33.54 -32.59 6.01
C ALA A 25 -32.92 -32.16 7.35
N PRO A 26 -33.37 -32.76 8.47
CA PRO A 26 -32.75 -32.53 9.77
C PRO A 26 -31.29 -32.97 9.77
N VAL A 27 -30.49 -32.43 10.69
CA VAL A 27 -29.04 -32.75 10.75
C VAL A 27 -28.78 -34.25 10.97
N SER A 28 -29.72 -34.98 11.58
CA SER A 28 -29.69 -36.45 11.72
C SER A 28 -29.70 -37.22 10.38
N ALA A 29 -30.01 -36.55 9.25
CA ALA A 29 -29.87 -37.13 7.92
C ALA A 29 -28.40 -37.40 7.52
N ILE A 30 -27.43 -36.78 8.20
CA ILE A 30 -26.00 -37.02 7.98
C ILE A 30 -25.54 -38.21 8.83
N GLN A 31 -24.89 -39.18 8.18
CA GLN A 31 -24.43 -40.40 8.85
C GLN A 31 -23.45 -40.09 9.98
N GLY A 32 -23.74 -40.58 11.19
CA GLY A 32 -22.87 -40.45 12.37
C GLY A 32 -23.20 -39.29 13.29
N ILE A 33 -24.25 -38.53 13.01
CA ILE A 33 -24.83 -37.55 13.95
C ILE A 33 -25.92 -38.25 14.76
N GLY A 34 -25.61 -38.62 16.01
CA GLY A 34 -26.59 -39.21 16.92
C GLY A 34 -27.46 -38.17 17.63
N GLU A 35 -28.52 -38.62 18.31
CA GLU A 35 -29.51 -37.78 19.01
C GLU A 35 -28.89 -36.72 19.95
N LYS A 36 -27.79 -37.08 20.64
CA LYS A 36 -27.07 -36.15 21.53
C LYS A 36 -26.43 -34.98 20.77
N SER A 37 -25.83 -35.26 19.61
CA SER A 37 -25.22 -34.24 18.76
C SER A 37 -26.27 -33.38 18.07
N GLU A 38 -27.40 -33.98 17.66
CA GLU A 38 -28.54 -33.25 17.12
C GLU A 38 -29.14 -32.28 18.16
N ALA A 39 -29.33 -32.72 19.41
CA ALA A 39 -29.78 -31.86 20.48
C ALA A 39 -28.79 -30.71 20.77
N ALA A 40 -27.49 -30.97 20.69
CA ALA A 40 -26.44 -29.96 20.81
C ALA A 40 -26.48 -28.93 19.65
N MET A 41 -26.65 -29.38 18.40
CA MET A 41 -26.78 -28.49 17.25
C MET A 41 -28.05 -27.63 17.30
N LYS A 42 -29.16 -28.19 17.79
CA LYS A 42 -30.39 -27.44 18.00
C LYS A 42 -30.22 -26.30 19.01
N GLN A 43 -29.40 -26.48 20.06
CA GLN A 43 -29.04 -25.41 20.99
C GLN A 43 -28.21 -24.29 20.34
N LEU A 44 -27.47 -24.60 19.27
CA LEU A 44 -26.74 -23.64 18.46
C LEU A 44 -27.61 -22.98 17.37
N GLY A 45 -28.90 -23.34 17.29
CA GLY A 45 -29.83 -22.84 16.26
C GLY A 45 -29.64 -23.49 14.89
N ILE A 46 -29.06 -24.68 14.83
CA ILE A 46 -28.81 -25.44 13.61
C ILE A 46 -29.81 -26.61 13.59
N GLU A 47 -30.82 -26.55 12.73
CA GLU A 47 -31.87 -27.58 12.64
C GLU A 47 -31.76 -28.44 11.38
N THR A 48 -31.31 -27.85 10.27
CA THR A 48 -31.22 -28.52 8.97
C THR A 48 -29.77 -28.71 8.50
N VAL A 49 -29.57 -29.62 7.54
CA VAL A 49 -28.28 -29.80 6.86
C VAL A 49 -27.82 -28.49 6.19
N ALA A 50 -28.75 -27.72 5.61
CA ALA A 50 -28.46 -26.40 5.04
C ALA A 50 -27.96 -25.41 6.09
N ASP A 51 -28.59 -25.36 7.27
CA ASP A 51 -28.16 -24.48 8.36
C ASP A 51 -26.73 -24.80 8.79
N LEU A 52 -26.37 -26.08 8.86
CA LEU A 52 -25.02 -26.53 9.21
C LEU A 52 -24.02 -26.15 8.11
N GLY A 53 -24.35 -26.38 6.84
CA GLY A 53 -23.50 -26.09 5.70
C GLY A 53 -23.26 -24.60 5.47
N GLN A 54 -24.26 -23.75 5.79
CA GLN A 54 -24.20 -22.29 5.66
C GLN A 54 -23.87 -21.59 7.00
N TRP A 55 -23.48 -22.33 8.02
CA TRP A 55 -23.24 -21.78 9.34
C TRP A 55 -22.07 -20.79 9.34
N SER A 56 -22.36 -19.51 9.62
CA SER A 56 -21.38 -18.42 9.44
C SER A 56 -20.09 -18.61 10.25
N TYR A 57 -20.16 -19.19 11.45
CA TYR A 57 -18.98 -19.45 12.28
C TYR A 57 -18.08 -20.55 11.69
N TYR A 58 -18.67 -21.59 11.09
CA TYR A 58 -17.92 -22.63 10.39
C TYR A 58 -17.21 -22.05 9.16
N ILE A 59 -17.91 -21.27 8.32
CA ILE A 59 -17.33 -20.64 7.12
C ILE A 59 -16.16 -19.72 7.52
N ARG A 60 -16.30 -18.93 8.58
CA ARG A 60 -15.23 -18.07 9.09
C ARG A 60 -14.04 -18.88 9.61
N ALA A 61 -14.28 -19.94 10.37
CA ALA A 61 -13.22 -20.82 10.86
C ALA A 61 -12.45 -21.46 9.71
N LYS A 62 -13.17 -21.98 8.71
CA LYS A 62 -12.60 -22.55 7.48
C LYS A 62 -11.72 -21.55 6.75
N SER A 63 -12.18 -20.31 6.57
CA SER A 63 -11.39 -19.24 5.93
C SER A 63 -10.14 -18.87 6.73
N ILE A 64 -10.23 -18.75 8.06
CA ILE A 64 -9.07 -18.47 8.92
C ILE A 64 -8.03 -19.59 8.79
N VAL A 65 -8.45 -20.85 8.85
CA VAL A 65 -7.54 -21.99 8.75
C VAL A 65 -6.91 -22.08 7.36
N ALA A 66 -7.69 -21.86 6.29
CA ALA A 66 -7.16 -21.84 4.93
C ALA A 66 -6.11 -20.73 4.72
N LEU A 67 -6.36 -19.53 5.24
CA LEU A 67 -5.43 -18.40 5.14
C LEU A 67 -4.23 -18.52 6.10
N SER A 68 -4.38 -19.20 7.23
CA SER A 68 -3.27 -19.40 8.18
C SER A 68 -2.08 -20.13 7.55
N GLY A 69 -2.29 -20.98 6.55
CA GLY A 69 -1.22 -21.64 5.81
C GLY A 69 -0.42 -20.72 4.87
N THR A 70 -0.91 -19.49 4.64
CA THR A 70 -0.23 -18.48 3.82
C THR A 70 0.51 -17.42 4.64
N GLU A 71 0.31 -17.40 5.96
CA GLU A 71 0.99 -16.50 6.89
C GLU A 71 2.43 -17.00 7.12
N LYS A 72 3.41 -16.10 7.07
CA LYS A 72 4.81 -16.42 7.41
C LYS A 72 5.03 -16.28 8.92
N ASP A 73 5.73 -17.24 9.51
CA ASP A 73 6.05 -17.24 10.93
C ASP A 73 6.77 -15.95 11.35
N GLY A 74 6.15 -15.16 12.24
CA GLY A 74 6.76 -13.98 12.85
C GLY A 74 6.72 -12.68 12.04
N GLU A 75 6.14 -12.69 10.83
CA GLU A 75 6.03 -11.49 9.98
C GLU A 75 4.60 -10.92 9.98
N THR A 76 4.06 -10.57 11.15
CA THR A 76 2.85 -9.75 11.19
C THR A 76 3.25 -8.30 10.92
N VAL A 77 2.91 -7.77 9.75
CA VAL A 77 3.20 -6.37 9.40
C VAL A 77 2.52 -5.45 10.42
N GLU A 78 3.32 -4.76 11.23
CA GLU A 78 2.83 -3.84 12.26
C GLU A 78 2.00 -2.73 11.58
N GLY A 79 0.71 -2.67 11.88
CA GLY A 79 -0.24 -1.74 11.25
C GLY A 79 -1.13 -2.35 10.16
N SER A 80 -0.98 -3.64 9.82
CA SER A 80 -1.94 -4.33 8.95
C SER A 80 -3.26 -4.56 9.69
N GLN A 81 -4.23 -3.68 9.49
CA GLN A 81 -5.60 -3.86 9.97
C GLN A 81 -6.28 -4.90 9.10
N MET A 82 -6.22 -6.18 9.48
CA MET A 82 -7.10 -7.18 8.89
C MET A 82 -8.55 -6.87 9.29
N ASN A 83 -9.48 -6.92 8.33
CA ASN A 83 -10.92 -6.70 8.54
C ASN A 83 -11.61 -7.82 9.37
N LEU A 84 -10.90 -8.45 10.31
CA LEU A 84 -11.42 -9.48 11.21
C LEU A 84 -12.02 -8.90 12.50
N GLU A 85 -11.82 -7.62 12.78
CA GLU A 85 -12.32 -6.94 13.98
C GLU A 85 -13.85 -7.04 14.15
N GLN A 86 -14.60 -7.21 13.06
CA GLN A 86 -16.05 -7.39 13.09
C GLN A 86 -16.48 -8.79 13.55
N PHE A 87 -15.61 -9.79 13.39
CA PHE A 87 -15.96 -11.18 13.61
C PHE A 87 -15.28 -11.78 14.84
N ILE A 88 -14.16 -11.21 15.28
CA ILE A 88 -13.34 -11.68 16.39
C ILE A 88 -13.44 -10.72 17.58
N LYS A 89 -13.50 -11.24 18.81
CA LYS A 89 -13.50 -10.42 20.02
C LYS A 89 -12.23 -9.58 20.10
N ARG A 90 -12.37 -8.31 20.51
CA ARG A 90 -11.28 -7.31 20.57
C ARG A 90 -10.01 -7.78 21.29
N LYS A 91 -10.14 -8.66 22.28
CA LYS A 91 -9.01 -9.24 23.02
C LYS A 91 -8.12 -10.17 22.18
N ASP A 92 -8.68 -10.81 21.16
CA ASP A 92 -7.99 -11.78 20.31
C ASP A 92 -7.67 -11.21 18.92
N ALA A 93 -8.12 -9.98 18.61
CA ALA A 93 -7.89 -9.32 17.32
C ALA A 93 -6.40 -9.04 17.01
N LYS A 94 -5.53 -9.10 18.01
CA LYS A 94 -4.08 -8.91 17.85
C LYS A 94 -3.31 -10.20 17.51
N LYS A 95 -3.97 -11.35 17.57
CA LYS A 95 -3.34 -12.66 17.30
C LYS A 95 -3.21 -12.89 15.80
N GLY A 96 -2.10 -13.51 15.37
CA GLY A 96 -1.93 -13.96 13.98
C GLY A 96 -2.95 -15.04 13.60
N LEU A 97 -3.16 -15.28 12.30
CA LEU A 97 -4.11 -16.30 11.82
C LEU A 97 -3.73 -17.71 12.31
N MET A 98 -2.43 -18.01 12.38
CA MET A 98 -1.94 -19.28 12.90
C MET A 98 -2.30 -19.47 14.38
N GLU A 99 -2.11 -18.45 15.22
CA GLU A 99 -2.49 -18.50 16.64
C GLU A 99 -4.01 -18.52 16.84
N LEU A 100 -4.75 -17.79 15.99
CA LEU A 100 -6.22 -17.83 15.96
C LEU A 100 -6.74 -19.21 15.62
N SER A 101 -6.11 -19.93 14.68
CA SER A 101 -6.54 -21.29 14.30
C SER A 101 -6.54 -22.28 15.47
N GLY A 102 -5.62 -22.11 16.42
CA GLY A 102 -5.54 -22.92 17.65
C GLY A 102 -6.42 -22.44 18.81
N SER A 103 -7.09 -21.29 18.65
CA SER A 103 -7.91 -20.69 19.70
C SER A 103 -9.32 -21.32 19.77
N PRO A 104 -10.03 -21.21 20.92
CA PRO A 104 -11.39 -21.76 21.06
C PRO A 104 -12.43 -21.00 20.21
N CYS A 105 -13.59 -21.61 19.95
CA CYS A 105 -14.61 -21.02 19.08
C CYS A 105 -15.25 -19.73 19.65
N SER A 106 -15.23 -19.55 20.98
CA SER A 106 -15.65 -18.31 21.64
C SER A 106 -14.76 -17.11 21.36
N VAL A 107 -13.73 -17.24 20.53
CA VAL A 107 -13.03 -16.10 19.91
C VAL A 107 -13.96 -15.31 18.99
N PHE A 108 -14.94 -15.96 18.34
CA PHE A 108 -15.91 -15.24 17.51
C PHE A 108 -16.89 -14.40 18.33
N VAL A 109 -17.23 -13.21 17.81
CA VAL A 109 -18.31 -12.37 18.33
C VAL A 109 -19.64 -13.10 18.13
N GLY A 110 -20.41 -13.27 19.21
CA GLY A 110 -21.69 -14.00 19.20
C GLY A 110 -21.62 -15.42 19.76
N LEU A 111 -20.43 -16.03 19.87
CA LEU A 111 -20.26 -17.30 20.59
C LEU A 111 -19.79 -17.03 22.03
N SER A 112 -20.50 -17.58 23.02
CA SER A 112 -20.11 -17.55 24.42
C SER A 112 -19.34 -18.82 24.81
N LYS A 113 -18.91 -18.90 26.08
CA LYS A 113 -18.23 -20.10 26.61
C LYS A 113 -19.17 -21.29 26.74
N LYS A 114 -20.50 -21.07 26.73
CA LYS A 114 -21.49 -22.15 26.78
C LYS A 114 -21.51 -22.91 25.47
N GLU A 115 -21.48 -22.21 24.34
CA GLU A 115 -21.44 -22.78 23.00
C GLU A 115 -20.13 -23.55 22.77
N ASP A 116 -19.00 -23.08 23.32
CA ASP A 116 -17.75 -23.85 23.33
C ASP A 116 -17.91 -25.20 24.04
N ALA A 117 -18.63 -25.25 25.17
CA ALA A 117 -18.88 -26.48 25.89
C ALA A 117 -19.78 -27.44 25.08
N ILE A 118 -20.76 -26.91 24.34
CA ILE A 118 -21.62 -27.68 23.43
C ILE A 118 -20.79 -28.24 22.26
N LEU A 119 -19.95 -27.42 21.63
CA LEU A 119 -19.04 -27.83 20.56
C LEU A 119 -18.03 -28.89 21.04
N ALA A 120 -17.52 -28.75 22.26
CA ALA A 120 -16.60 -29.71 22.86
C ALA A 120 -17.24 -31.10 23.05
N GLN A 121 -18.56 -31.19 23.31
CA GLN A 121 -19.27 -32.48 23.37
C GLN A 121 -19.27 -33.21 22.02
N MET A 122 -19.16 -32.48 20.91
CA MET A 122 -19.08 -33.00 19.54
C MET A 122 -17.62 -33.19 19.07
N GLY A 123 -16.64 -32.99 19.95
CA GLY A 123 -15.22 -33.13 19.65
C GLY A 123 -14.57 -31.89 19.03
N VAL A 124 -15.26 -30.76 18.97
CA VAL A 124 -14.75 -29.50 18.40
C VAL A 124 -14.25 -28.60 19.53
N LYS A 125 -12.93 -28.47 19.70
CA LYS A 125 -12.33 -27.64 20.77
C LYS A 125 -11.74 -26.34 20.25
N THR A 126 -11.21 -26.35 19.04
CA THR A 126 -10.49 -25.22 18.41
C THR A 126 -11.13 -24.81 17.09
N LEU A 127 -10.79 -23.62 16.57
CA LEU A 127 -11.20 -23.20 15.23
C LEU A 127 -10.71 -24.17 14.14
N LYS A 128 -9.53 -24.76 14.32
CA LYS A 128 -9.00 -25.82 13.44
C LYS A 128 -9.86 -27.07 13.43
N ASP A 129 -10.33 -27.51 14.60
CA ASP A 129 -11.25 -28.64 14.71
C ASP A 129 -12.58 -28.32 14.03
N LEU A 130 -13.09 -27.08 14.20
CA LEU A 130 -14.35 -26.65 13.58
C LEU A 130 -14.24 -26.59 12.05
N ALA A 131 -13.15 -26.04 11.53
CA ALA A 131 -12.88 -25.93 10.09
C ALA A 131 -12.72 -27.28 9.39
N SER A 132 -12.17 -28.27 10.10
CA SER A 132 -11.96 -29.64 9.59
C SER A 132 -13.04 -30.62 10.04
N TRP A 133 -14.14 -30.10 10.60
CA TRP A 133 -15.21 -30.93 11.14
C TRP A 133 -15.97 -31.62 10.01
N LYS A 134 -15.80 -32.95 9.90
CA LYS A 134 -16.29 -33.74 8.77
C LYS A 134 -17.77 -33.51 8.42
N PHE A 135 -18.62 -33.34 9.44
CA PHE A 135 -20.07 -33.18 9.25
C PHE A 135 -20.42 -31.84 8.60
N ALA A 136 -19.73 -30.76 8.99
CA ALA A 136 -19.90 -29.44 8.38
C ALA A 136 -19.37 -29.40 6.94
N VAL A 137 -18.25 -30.09 6.67
CA VAL A 137 -17.70 -30.24 5.31
C VAL A 137 -18.68 -30.99 4.40
N TRP A 138 -19.29 -32.08 4.89
CA TRP A 138 -20.31 -32.80 4.14
C TRP A 138 -21.56 -31.96 3.93
N ALA A 139 -22.06 -31.29 4.97
CA ALA A 139 -23.22 -30.42 4.89
C ALA A 139 -23.03 -29.29 3.85
N GLU A 140 -21.90 -28.59 3.90
CA GLU A 140 -21.56 -27.53 2.95
C GLU A 140 -21.53 -28.04 1.49
N ALA A 141 -20.94 -29.22 1.26
CA ALA A 141 -20.91 -29.83 -0.07
C ALA A 141 -22.34 -30.16 -0.56
N LEU A 142 -23.15 -30.81 0.29
CA LEU A 142 -24.54 -31.17 -0.01
C LEU A 142 -25.39 -29.92 -0.33
N THR A 143 -25.27 -28.86 0.46
CA THR A 143 -25.98 -27.60 0.24
C THR A 143 -25.52 -26.91 -1.04
N CYS A 144 -24.21 -26.89 -1.32
CA CYS A 144 -23.67 -26.30 -2.55
C CYS A 144 -24.21 -26.98 -3.81
N PHE A 145 -24.37 -28.31 -3.79
CA PHE A 145 -25.00 -29.05 -4.89
C PHE A 145 -26.52 -28.82 -4.93
N GLY A 146 -27.19 -28.74 -3.77
CA GLY A 146 -28.61 -28.43 -3.65
C GLY A 146 -28.99 -27.06 -4.22
N ASP A 147 -28.24 -26.01 -3.91
CA ASP A 147 -28.50 -24.64 -4.38
C ASP A 147 -28.36 -24.53 -5.91
N LYS A 148 -27.36 -25.22 -6.49
CA LYS A 148 -27.21 -25.30 -7.95
C LYS A 148 -28.34 -26.10 -8.60
N ALA A 149 -28.88 -27.10 -7.90
CA ALA A 149 -30.02 -27.90 -8.34
C ALA A 149 -31.38 -27.21 -8.13
N ARG A 150 -31.46 -26.10 -7.38
CA ARG A 150 -32.67 -25.25 -7.25
C ARG A 150 -32.81 -24.20 -8.36
N HIS A 151 -31.77 -23.98 -9.16
CA HIS A 151 -31.80 -23.11 -10.33
C HIS A 151 -32.14 -23.72 -11.72
N PRO A 152 -32.85 -24.86 -11.86
CA PRO A 152 -33.32 -25.33 -13.18
C PRO A 152 -34.81 -25.10 -13.45
N ALA A 153 -35.47 -24.07 -12.91
CA ALA A 153 -36.92 -23.88 -13.13
C ALA A 153 -37.33 -22.48 -13.62
N ALA A 154 -37.42 -22.36 -14.95
CA ALA A 154 -38.48 -21.62 -15.64
C ALA A 154 -39.10 -22.49 -16.76
N PHE A 155 -39.23 -23.80 -16.51
CA PHE A 155 -39.94 -24.75 -17.38
C PHE A 155 -40.88 -25.59 -16.51
N ALA A 156 -42.04 -25.05 -16.19
CA ALA A 156 -43.18 -25.81 -15.71
C ALA A 156 -44.28 -25.69 -16.78
N SER A 157 -44.55 -26.79 -17.48
CA SER A 157 -45.61 -26.90 -18.48
C SER A 157 -46.95 -27.15 -17.78
N PRO A 158 -48.06 -26.50 -18.19
CA PRO A 158 -49.37 -26.74 -17.62
C PRO A 158 -49.98 -28.05 -18.15
N ALA A 159 -50.40 -28.91 -17.24
CA ALA A 159 -51.21 -30.09 -17.54
C ALA A 159 -52.61 -29.69 -18.04
N THR A 160 -53.10 -30.38 -19.08
CA THR A 160 -54.50 -30.29 -19.56
C THR A 160 -55.13 -31.70 -19.52
N PRO A 161 -56.40 -31.85 -19.08
CA PRO A 161 -57.01 -33.15 -18.81
C PRO A 161 -57.63 -33.77 -20.07
N GLY A 162 -57.70 -35.10 -20.05
CA GLY A 162 -58.31 -35.91 -21.12
C GLY A 162 -59.83 -35.86 -21.16
N ASN A 163 -60.37 -36.04 -22.36
CA ASN A 163 -61.65 -36.69 -22.61
C ASN A 163 -61.83 -36.84 -24.13
N LEU A 164 -61.91 -38.07 -24.64
CA LEU A 164 -62.59 -38.38 -25.89
C LEU A 164 -62.99 -39.86 -25.85
N ALA A 165 -64.30 -40.08 -25.80
CA ALA A 165 -64.97 -41.37 -25.72
C ALA A 165 -65.39 -41.86 -27.11
N ASP A 166 -65.38 -43.19 -27.21
CA ASP A 166 -66.17 -44.15 -27.99
C ASP A 166 -66.16 -44.25 -29.54
N PRO A 167 -66.13 -45.50 -30.07
CA PRO A 167 -66.18 -45.82 -31.50
C PRO A 167 -67.59 -46.23 -31.94
N LEU A 168 -68.00 -45.88 -33.17
CA LEU A 168 -69.23 -46.44 -33.78
C LEU A 168 -69.05 -46.86 -35.25
N SER A 169 -69.09 -48.20 -35.41
CA SER A 169 -69.76 -49.06 -36.40
C SER A 169 -69.99 -48.61 -37.86
N PRO A 170 -69.69 -49.47 -38.86
CA PRO A 170 -69.96 -49.22 -40.27
C PRO A 170 -71.37 -49.69 -40.69
N THR A 171 -72.11 -48.85 -41.42
CA THR A 171 -73.35 -49.26 -42.09
C THR A 171 -73.28 -48.90 -43.58
N ALA A 172 -73.74 -49.81 -44.44
CA ALA A 172 -73.57 -49.81 -45.90
C ALA A 172 -74.14 -48.56 -46.61
N MET A 173 -73.31 -47.97 -47.50
CA MET A 173 -73.62 -46.75 -48.26
C MET A 173 -74.39 -47.02 -49.56
N LYS A 174 -75.28 -46.09 -49.91
CA LYS A 174 -76.11 -46.14 -51.13
C LYS A 174 -75.40 -45.42 -52.27
N THR A 175 -75.74 -45.74 -53.51
CA THR A 175 -75.07 -45.22 -54.73
C THR A 175 -75.22 -43.70 -54.96
N SER A 176 -76.10 -43.00 -54.24
CA SER A 176 -76.14 -41.53 -54.19
C SER A 176 -74.99 -40.91 -53.40
N ASP A 177 -74.36 -41.68 -52.51
CA ASP A 177 -73.30 -41.19 -51.62
C ASP A 177 -71.97 -41.07 -52.38
N VAL A 178 -71.76 -41.90 -53.41
CA VAL A 178 -70.51 -41.94 -54.20
C VAL A 178 -70.20 -40.59 -54.87
N ALA A 179 -71.21 -39.87 -55.36
CA ALA A 179 -71.02 -38.55 -55.95
C ALA A 179 -70.65 -37.49 -54.90
N HIS A 180 -71.24 -37.58 -53.71
CA HIS A 180 -70.89 -36.73 -52.57
C HIS A 180 -69.46 -37.00 -52.07
N TYR A 181 -69.04 -38.27 -52.02
CA TYR A 181 -67.65 -38.63 -51.72
C TYR A 181 -66.67 -38.09 -52.75
N LYS A 182 -67.02 -38.18 -54.04
CA LYS A 182 -66.14 -37.67 -55.09
C LYS A 182 -65.93 -36.15 -54.96
N ASN A 183 -67.00 -35.38 -54.70
CA ASN A 183 -66.89 -33.94 -54.51
C ASN A 183 -66.15 -33.56 -53.22
N THR A 184 -66.38 -34.28 -52.13
CA THR A 184 -65.64 -34.07 -50.87
C THR A 184 -64.15 -34.40 -51.01
N LEU A 185 -63.80 -35.48 -51.73
CA LEU A 185 -62.42 -35.81 -52.05
C LEU A 185 -61.74 -34.74 -52.91
N VAL A 186 -62.43 -34.18 -53.90
CA VAL A 186 -61.90 -33.06 -54.69
C VAL A 186 -61.66 -31.83 -53.80
N SER A 187 -62.61 -31.47 -52.93
CA SER A 187 -62.43 -30.33 -52.01
C SER A 187 -61.31 -30.55 -50.99
N LEU A 188 -61.12 -31.80 -50.55
CA LEU A 188 -60.04 -32.18 -49.65
C LEU A 188 -58.68 -32.09 -50.35
N ASN A 189 -58.59 -32.55 -51.60
CA ASN A 189 -57.37 -32.45 -52.40
C ASN A 189 -56.99 -31.00 -52.69
N GLU A 190 -57.98 -30.13 -52.97
CA GLU A 190 -57.73 -28.70 -53.16
C GLU A 190 -57.19 -28.05 -51.88
N ARG A 191 -57.81 -28.35 -50.73
CA ARG A 191 -57.33 -27.88 -49.43
C ARG A 191 -55.95 -28.42 -49.08
N LEU A 192 -55.66 -29.67 -49.44
CA LEU A 192 -54.34 -30.27 -49.28
C LEU A 192 -53.29 -29.56 -50.13
N HIS A 193 -53.60 -29.21 -51.38
CA HIS A 193 -52.70 -28.42 -52.22
C HIS A 193 -52.41 -27.05 -51.61
N GLN A 194 -53.42 -26.36 -51.10
CA GLN A 194 -53.23 -25.07 -50.41
C GLN A 194 -52.33 -25.20 -49.18
N TYR A 195 -52.48 -26.28 -48.39
CA TYR A 195 -51.57 -26.52 -47.26
C TYR A 195 -50.15 -26.85 -47.69
N ILE A 196 -49.97 -27.60 -48.79
CA ILE A 196 -48.65 -27.90 -49.34
C ILE A 196 -47.96 -26.61 -49.78
N GLU A 197 -48.66 -25.70 -50.47
CA GLU A 197 -48.11 -24.39 -50.85
C GLU A 197 -47.77 -23.54 -49.63
N MET A 198 -48.65 -23.45 -48.63
CA MET A 198 -48.36 -22.75 -47.38
C MET A 198 -47.13 -23.31 -46.64
N ILE A 199 -46.93 -24.64 -46.66
CA ILE A 199 -45.76 -25.26 -46.04
C ILE A 199 -44.49 -24.89 -46.80
N ARG A 200 -44.52 -24.90 -48.14
CA ARG A 200 -43.38 -24.48 -48.97
C ARG A 200 -43.00 -23.03 -48.72
N ASP A 201 -43.97 -22.11 -48.68
CA ASP A 201 -43.72 -20.70 -48.37
C ASP A 201 -43.10 -20.54 -46.96
N ARG A 202 -43.57 -21.34 -46.00
CA ARG A 202 -42.98 -21.35 -44.64
C ARG A 202 -41.56 -21.90 -44.63
N ASP A 203 -41.25 -22.94 -45.39
CA ASP A 203 -39.90 -23.49 -45.49
C ASP A 203 -38.93 -22.48 -46.15
N ASP A 204 -39.40 -21.74 -47.17
CA ASP A 204 -38.63 -20.67 -47.80
C ASP A 204 -38.34 -19.53 -46.81
N THR A 205 -39.35 -19.07 -46.06
CA THR A 205 -39.16 -18.04 -45.03
C THR A 205 -38.26 -18.51 -43.88
N ILE A 206 -38.35 -19.78 -43.46
CA ILE A 206 -37.43 -20.37 -42.48
C ILE A 206 -35.99 -20.35 -43.01
N THR A 207 -35.80 -20.68 -44.29
CA THR A 207 -34.48 -20.67 -44.93
C THR A 207 -33.89 -19.26 -45.00
N GLU A 208 -34.71 -18.26 -45.34
CA GLU A 208 -34.31 -16.84 -45.36
C GLU A 208 -33.98 -16.32 -43.95
N LEU A 209 -34.82 -16.63 -42.95
CA LEU A 209 -34.58 -16.26 -41.56
C LEU A 209 -33.30 -16.88 -41.02
N ASN A 210 -33.03 -18.15 -41.32
CA ASN A 210 -31.79 -18.82 -40.94
C ASN A 210 -30.58 -18.13 -41.58
N ALA A 211 -30.63 -17.81 -42.87
CA ALA A 211 -29.56 -17.06 -43.55
C ALA A 211 -29.30 -15.69 -42.89
N ASN A 212 -30.37 -14.97 -42.54
CA ASN A 212 -30.28 -13.69 -41.84
C ASN A 212 -29.67 -13.84 -40.44
N ILE A 213 -30.05 -14.87 -39.67
CA ILE A 213 -29.47 -15.16 -38.35
C ILE A 213 -27.97 -15.43 -38.48
N TYR A 214 -27.55 -16.23 -39.47
CA TYR A 214 -26.12 -16.48 -39.71
C TYR A 214 -25.36 -15.21 -40.08
N SER A 215 -25.93 -14.37 -40.94
CA SER A 215 -25.35 -13.08 -41.34
C SER A 215 -25.19 -12.13 -40.13
N LEU A 216 -26.25 -11.95 -39.34
CA LEU A 216 -26.23 -11.12 -38.13
C LEU A 216 -25.23 -11.62 -37.08
N LYS A 217 -25.16 -12.95 -36.89
CA LYS A 217 -24.18 -13.55 -35.98
C LYS A 217 -22.75 -13.24 -36.42
N ASN A 218 -22.45 -13.35 -37.71
CA ASN A 218 -21.13 -13.06 -38.23
C ASN A 218 -20.79 -11.56 -38.14
N ALA A 219 -21.77 -10.67 -38.42
CA ALA A 219 -21.59 -9.23 -38.26
C ALA A 219 -21.30 -8.86 -36.81
N HIS A 220 -22.05 -9.40 -35.85
CA HIS A 220 -21.82 -9.14 -34.43
C HIS A 220 -20.47 -9.69 -33.93
N MET A 221 -20.05 -10.85 -34.43
CA MET A 221 -18.72 -11.40 -34.14
C MET A 221 -17.60 -10.49 -34.68
N ALA A 222 -17.79 -9.88 -35.86
CA ALA A 222 -16.83 -8.93 -36.42
C ALA A 222 -16.77 -7.64 -35.58
N GLU A 223 -17.91 -7.08 -35.19
CA GLU A 223 -17.96 -5.90 -34.30
C GLU A 223 -17.28 -6.18 -32.94
N MET A 224 -17.52 -7.34 -32.34
CA MET A 224 -16.85 -7.75 -31.11
C MET A 224 -15.33 -7.85 -31.29
N GLN A 225 -14.86 -8.39 -32.43
CA GLN A 225 -13.43 -8.45 -32.72
C GLN A 225 -12.81 -7.06 -32.88
N GLU A 226 -13.50 -6.12 -33.53
CA GLU A 226 -13.03 -4.73 -33.64
C GLU A 226 -12.91 -4.07 -32.27
N VAL A 227 -13.91 -4.26 -31.40
CA VAL A 227 -13.91 -3.75 -30.03
C VAL A 227 -12.76 -4.36 -29.21
N ASP A 228 -12.56 -5.68 -29.29
CA ASP A 228 -11.46 -6.37 -28.62
C ASP A 228 -10.09 -5.85 -29.07
N VAL A 229 -9.90 -5.64 -30.38
CA VAL A 229 -8.67 -5.07 -30.93
C VAL A 229 -8.45 -3.65 -30.42
N ALA A 230 -9.50 -2.82 -30.40
CA ALA A 230 -9.41 -1.44 -29.90
C ALA A 230 -9.04 -1.39 -28.41
N TYR A 231 -9.61 -2.26 -27.57
CA TYR A 231 -9.26 -2.34 -26.15
C TYR A 231 -7.85 -2.86 -25.92
N ARG A 232 -7.39 -3.85 -26.69
CA ARG A 232 -5.99 -4.32 -26.63
C ARG A 232 -5.01 -3.22 -26.97
N LEU A 233 -5.23 -2.49 -28.07
CA LEU A 233 -4.40 -1.35 -28.44
C LEU A 233 -4.37 -0.27 -27.36
N LYS A 234 -5.50 -0.01 -26.70
CA LYS A 234 -5.56 0.95 -25.59
C LYS A 234 -4.77 0.45 -24.38
N LEU A 235 -4.88 -0.83 -24.02
CA LEU A 235 -4.09 -1.45 -22.95
C LEU A 235 -2.58 -1.38 -23.25
N ASP A 236 -2.16 -1.75 -24.45
CA ASP A 236 -0.75 -1.67 -24.87
C ASP A 236 -0.22 -0.23 -24.79
N SER A 237 -1.03 0.77 -25.20
CA SER A 237 -0.67 2.18 -25.09
C SER A 237 -0.51 2.65 -23.64
N LEU A 238 -1.35 2.15 -22.73
CA LEU A 238 -1.27 2.49 -21.30
C LEU A 238 -0.07 1.82 -20.65
N GLN A 239 0.24 0.59 -21.04
CA GLN A 239 1.40 -0.14 -20.56
C GLN A 239 2.70 0.54 -21.01
N LEU A 240 2.78 0.99 -22.26
CA LEU A 240 3.93 1.75 -22.76
C LEU A 240 4.11 3.09 -22.00
N LYS A 241 3.01 3.78 -21.66
CA LYS A 241 3.07 5.00 -20.83
C LYS A 241 3.54 4.70 -19.41
N LEU A 242 3.08 3.59 -18.82
CA LEU A 242 3.48 3.16 -17.50
C LEU A 242 4.98 2.82 -17.45
N ASP A 243 5.48 2.07 -18.43
CA ASP A 243 6.90 1.70 -18.52
C ASP A 243 7.79 2.92 -18.72
N SER A 244 7.37 3.87 -19.56
CA SER A 244 8.06 5.15 -19.76
C SER A 244 8.12 5.97 -18.47
N ALA A 245 7.00 6.10 -17.75
CA ALA A 245 6.94 6.81 -16.48
C ALA A 245 7.78 6.13 -15.39
N ALA A 246 7.76 4.79 -15.32
CA ALA A 246 8.58 4.02 -14.41
C ALA A 246 10.08 4.20 -14.71
N SER A 247 10.47 4.19 -15.99
CA SER A 247 11.84 4.45 -16.40
C SER A 247 12.31 5.87 -16.08
N GLN A 248 11.45 6.88 -16.28
CA GLN A 248 11.75 8.26 -15.91
C GLN A 248 11.93 8.41 -14.40
N HIS A 249 11.00 7.86 -13.62
CA HIS A 249 11.07 7.92 -12.17
C HIS A 249 12.30 7.21 -11.60
N ALA A 250 12.67 6.05 -12.16
CA ALA A 250 13.90 5.35 -11.80
C ALA A 250 15.16 6.17 -12.14
N GLY A 251 15.16 6.87 -13.28
CA GLY A 251 16.23 7.79 -13.67
C GLY A 251 16.38 8.96 -12.68
N ASP A 252 15.27 9.60 -12.31
CA ASP A 252 15.25 10.71 -11.36
C ASP A 252 15.72 10.28 -9.96
N LEU A 253 15.27 9.12 -9.48
CA LEU A 253 15.72 8.52 -8.22
C LEU A 253 17.23 8.23 -8.24
N MET A 254 17.76 7.68 -9.34
CA MET A 254 19.19 7.45 -9.47
C MET A 254 19.99 8.76 -9.50
N ALA A 255 19.49 9.81 -10.16
CA ALA A 255 20.13 11.12 -10.16
C ALA A 255 20.14 11.76 -8.75
N GLN A 256 19.03 11.66 -8.01
CA GLN A 256 18.94 12.13 -6.62
C GLN A 256 19.89 11.37 -5.70
N LEU A 257 19.98 10.04 -5.86
CA LEU A 257 20.89 9.20 -5.09
C LEU A 257 22.36 9.57 -5.35
N GLU A 258 22.72 9.81 -6.60
CA GLU A 258 24.07 10.22 -6.98
C GLU A 258 24.41 11.63 -6.46
N GLN A 259 23.44 12.56 -6.47
CA GLN A 259 23.61 13.87 -5.84
C GLN A 259 23.81 13.74 -4.32
N ALA A 260 22.98 12.95 -3.65
CA ALA A 260 23.09 12.72 -2.20
C ALA A 260 24.44 12.08 -1.82
N LYS A 261 24.95 11.15 -2.63
CA LYS A 261 26.29 10.57 -2.46
C LYS A 261 27.38 11.64 -2.53
N LYS A 262 27.33 12.54 -3.51
CA LYS A 262 28.29 13.65 -3.63
C LYS A 262 28.23 14.60 -2.44
N GLU A 263 27.03 14.91 -1.94
CA GLU A 263 26.86 15.73 -0.75
C GLU A 263 27.42 15.06 0.51
N ILE A 264 27.20 13.74 0.69
CA ILE A 264 27.77 12.97 1.79
C ILE A 264 29.31 12.99 1.75
N GLU A 265 29.92 12.79 0.59
CA GLU A 265 31.38 12.85 0.45
C GLU A 265 31.93 14.25 0.74
N ALA A 266 31.24 15.31 0.29
CA ALA A 266 31.61 16.68 0.63
C ALA A 266 31.50 16.96 2.14
N LEU A 267 30.47 16.43 2.81
CA LEU A 267 30.31 16.56 4.26
C LEU A 267 31.39 15.78 5.03
N LYS A 268 31.74 14.57 4.59
CA LYS A 268 32.86 13.79 5.18
C LYS A 268 34.18 14.54 5.07
N ALA A 269 34.47 15.15 3.92
CA ALA A 269 35.67 15.96 3.73
C ALA A 269 35.71 17.16 4.69
N LYS A 270 34.56 17.86 4.85
CA LYS A 270 34.44 18.96 5.82
C LYS A 270 34.62 18.49 7.27
N LEU A 271 34.09 17.32 7.63
CA LEU A 271 34.26 16.73 8.95
C LEU A 271 35.73 16.43 9.24
N ALA A 272 36.43 15.79 8.29
CA ALA A 272 37.85 15.48 8.42
C ALA A 272 38.71 16.75 8.63
N ALA A 273 38.42 17.81 7.87
CA ALA A 273 39.10 19.10 8.05
C ALA A 273 38.84 19.72 9.44
N LYS A 274 37.61 19.62 9.96
CA LYS A 274 37.29 20.06 11.32
C LYS A 274 38.01 19.23 12.39
N ASP A 275 38.14 17.93 12.19
CA ASP A 275 38.86 17.05 13.12
C ASP A 275 40.36 17.38 13.17
N GLU A 276 40.98 17.71 12.03
CA GLU A 276 42.36 18.20 12.02
C GLU A 276 42.51 19.54 12.73
N ASN A 277 41.59 20.48 12.51
CA ASN A 277 41.60 21.76 13.21
C ASN A 277 41.43 21.58 14.73
N ASN A 278 40.53 20.70 15.16
CA ASN A 278 40.35 20.37 16.58
C ASN A 278 41.60 19.73 17.19
N LYS A 279 42.34 18.90 16.44
CA LYS A 279 43.63 18.36 16.88
C LYS A 279 44.68 19.47 17.03
N ALA A 280 44.70 20.45 16.14
CA ALA A 280 45.59 21.60 16.23
C ALA A 280 45.27 22.45 17.48
N LEU A 281 44.01 22.83 17.66
CA LEU A 281 43.54 23.57 18.84
C LEU A 281 43.82 22.83 20.15
N LYS A 282 43.69 21.50 20.17
CA LYS A 282 44.03 20.70 21.35
C LYS A 282 45.52 20.78 21.69
N LYS A 283 46.41 20.70 20.69
CA LYS A 283 47.86 20.84 20.90
C LYS A 283 48.21 22.23 21.42
N GLU A 284 47.58 23.27 20.87
CA GLU A 284 47.79 24.65 21.29
C GLU A 284 47.32 24.88 22.73
N ARG A 285 46.12 24.39 23.08
CA ARG A 285 45.62 24.38 24.45
C ARG A 285 46.55 23.65 25.41
N ASP A 286 47.07 22.49 25.03
CA ASP A 286 47.99 21.71 25.86
C ASP A 286 49.34 22.43 26.05
N ALA A 287 49.80 23.19 25.04
CA ALA A 287 50.97 24.08 25.16
C ALA A 287 50.72 25.23 26.14
N TYR A 288 49.56 25.89 26.07
CA TYR A 288 49.18 26.92 27.04
C TYR A 288 49.11 26.39 28.47
N TYR A 289 48.58 25.18 28.69
CA TYR A 289 48.56 24.57 30.03
C TYR A 289 49.97 24.31 30.58
N LEU A 290 50.93 23.94 29.73
CA LEU A 290 52.33 23.78 30.12
C LEU A 290 52.96 25.11 30.51
N GLU A 291 52.73 26.16 29.72
CA GLU A 291 53.25 27.51 29.97
C GLU A 291 52.67 28.13 31.24
N VAL A 292 51.36 28.02 31.45
CA VAL A 292 50.71 28.42 32.72
C VAL A 292 51.30 27.63 33.89
N GLY A 293 51.60 26.35 33.68
CA GLY A 293 52.25 25.49 34.67
C GLY A 293 53.67 25.96 35.03
N SER A 294 54.48 26.41 34.06
CA SER A 294 55.81 26.97 34.34
C SER A 294 55.73 28.33 35.03
N LEU A 295 54.86 29.22 34.55
CA LEU A 295 54.64 30.54 35.17
C LEU A 295 54.18 30.41 36.63
N LYS A 296 53.34 29.41 36.94
CA LYS A 296 52.92 29.14 38.32
C LYS A 296 54.09 28.71 39.21
N LYS A 297 55.00 27.87 38.71
CA LYS A 297 56.21 27.48 39.45
C LYS A 297 57.14 28.67 39.70
N GLU A 298 57.33 29.52 38.70
CA GLU A 298 58.12 30.75 38.86
C GLU A 298 57.49 31.69 39.91
N LEU A 299 56.16 31.84 39.89
CA LEU A 299 55.43 32.62 40.88
C LEU A 299 55.60 32.05 42.29
N ASP A 300 55.52 30.72 42.46
CA ASP A 300 55.73 30.05 43.75
C ASP A 300 57.17 30.25 44.26
N GLU A 301 58.17 30.18 43.38
CA GLU A 301 59.58 30.42 43.72
C GLU A 301 59.83 31.88 44.11
N LEU A 302 59.28 32.84 43.36
CA LEU A 302 59.35 34.27 43.71
C LEU A 302 58.65 34.55 45.05
N THR A 303 57.51 33.92 45.30
CA THR A 303 56.79 34.04 46.58
C THR A 303 57.63 33.49 47.73
N LYS A 304 58.31 32.36 47.53
CA LYS A 304 59.25 31.79 48.51
C LYS A 304 60.43 32.73 48.78
N GLN A 305 61.06 33.26 47.72
CA GLN A 305 62.15 34.23 47.85
C GLN A 305 61.72 35.51 48.59
N ALA A 306 60.52 36.01 48.30
CA ALA A 306 59.95 37.15 49.00
C ALA A 306 59.74 36.86 50.49
N ASN A 307 59.19 35.69 50.84
CA ASN A 307 59.01 35.26 52.23
C ASN A 307 60.35 35.07 52.96
N ASP A 308 61.35 34.47 52.33
CA ASP A 308 62.69 34.32 52.90
C ASP A 308 63.35 35.69 53.15
N ARG A 309 63.16 36.64 52.23
CA ARG A 309 63.65 38.01 52.39
C ARG A 309 62.94 38.73 53.53
N LEU A 310 61.63 38.52 53.68
CA LEU A 310 60.83 39.06 54.77
C LEU A 310 61.24 38.48 56.13
N MET A 311 61.51 37.17 56.20
CA MET A 311 62.11 36.52 57.38
C MET A 311 63.47 37.13 57.75
N ARG A 312 64.35 37.37 56.78
CA ARG A 312 65.65 38.04 57.02
C ARG A 312 65.49 39.47 57.51
N LEU A 313 64.52 40.22 56.96
CA LEU A 313 64.22 41.58 57.41
C LEU A 313 63.69 41.57 58.85
N ASN A 314 62.77 40.68 59.19
CA ASN A 314 62.27 40.53 60.57
C ASN A 314 63.39 40.11 61.55
N ALA A 315 64.31 39.24 61.11
CA ALA A 315 65.49 38.87 61.89
C ALA A 315 66.45 40.06 62.10
N ALA A 316 66.65 40.89 61.06
CA ALA A 316 67.44 42.11 61.18
C ALA A 316 66.75 43.17 62.06
N GLU A 317 65.43 43.28 62.00
CA GLU A 317 64.63 44.16 62.84
C GLU A 317 64.68 43.74 64.31
N THR A 318 64.61 42.44 64.60
CA THR A 318 64.80 41.92 65.96
C THR A 318 66.23 42.15 66.48
N ASP A 319 67.28 41.97 65.65
CA ASP A 319 68.65 42.31 66.04
C ASP A 319 68.82 43.83 66.29
N LEU A 320 68.18 44.67 65.47
CA LEU A 320 68.15 46.12 65.67
C LEU A 320 67.41 46.50 66.96
N ASN A 321 66.29 45.85 67.28
CA ASN A 321 65.56 46.07 68.52
C ASN A 321 66.38 45.62 69.74
N LEU A 322 67.12 44.51 69.66
CA LEU A 322 68.05 44.06 70.70
C LEU A 322 69.22 45.03 70.87
N ARG A 323 69.78 45.54 69.77
CA ARG A 323 70.80 46.61 69.80
C ARG A 323 70.24 47.90 70.36
N GLY A 324 69.01 48.26 70.02
CA GLY A 324 68.29 49.40 70.59
C GLY A 324 68.14 49.27 72.10
N GLY A 325 67.72 48.10 72.59
CA GLY A 325 67.68 47.80 74.02
C GLY A 325 69.05 47.87 74.69
N ARG A 326 70.11 47.43 74.00
CA ARG A 326 71.50 47.50 74.49
C ARG A 326 72.04 48.93 74.49
N ILE A 327 71.64 49.75 73.52
CA ILE A 327 71.93 51.19 73.50
C ILE A 327 71.19 51.88 74.65
N SER A 328 69.90 51.59 74.88
CA SER A 328 69.17 52.15 76.02
C SER A 328 69.75 51.70 77.36
N ALA A 329 70.25 50.46 77.47
CA ALA A 329 70.96 49.97 78.66
C ALA A 329 72.31 50.70 78.85
N LEU A 330 73.08 50.88 77.77
CA LEU A 330 74.33 51.65 77.79
C LEU A 330 74.10 53.14 78.06
N GLU A 331 72.99 53.71 77.60
CA GLU A 331 72.57 55.08 77.91
C GLU A 331 72.15 55.23 79.37
N ALA A 332 71.49 54.22 79.95
CA ALA A 332 71.20 54.16 81.38
C ALA A 332 72.49 54.00 82.22
N GLU A 333 73.44 53.15 81.78
CA GLU A 333 74.76 53.04 82.40
C GLU A 333 75.57 54.34 82.25
N LEU A 334 75.50 55.02 81.09
CA LEU A 334 76.10 56.34 80.88
C LEU A 334 75.43 57.42 81.72
N LEU A 335 74.14 57.31 82.02
CA LEU A 335 73.44 58.21 82.93
C LEU A 335 73.97 58.01 84.35
N VAL A 336 74.12 56.76 84.81
CA VAL A 336 74.70 56.40 86.12
C VAL A 336 76.18 56.79 86.21
N VAL A 337 76.95 56.70 85.11
CA VAL A 337 78.34 57.14 85.05
C VAL A 337 78.45 58.67 84.97
N LYS A 338 77.56 59.36 84.25
CA LYS A 338 77.49 60.84 84.25
C LYS A 338 77.08 61.40 85.60
N GLU A 339 76.21 60.70 86.34
CA GLU A 339 75.79 61.06 87.70
C GLU A 339 76.90 60.76 88.73
N LYS A 340 77.85 59.86 88.42
CA LYS A 340 79.10 59.67 89.16
C LYS A 340 80.22 60.63 88.74
N LEU A 341 80.23 61.11 87.49
CA LEU A 341 81.22 62.06 86.98
C LEU A 341 80.93 63.51 87.40
N THR A 342 79.69 63.85 87.74
CA THR A 342 79.31 65.17 88.29
C THR A 342 79.77 65.41 89.73
N VAL A 343 80.40 64.42 90.38
CA VAL A 343 80.99 64.54 91.74
C VAL A 343 82.53 64.55 91.73
N THR A 344 83.19 64.26 90.60
CA THR A 344 84.67 64.20 90.53
C THR A 344 85.27 64.82 89.28
N GLU A 345 84.77 65.95 88.80
CA GLU A 345 85.45 66.77 87.78
C GLU A 345 85.34 68.28 88.07
N LYS A 346 85.83 68.66 89.27
CA LYS A 346 86.53 69.93 89.49
C LYS A 346 88.02 69.62 89.56
N ASN A 347 88.79 70.15 88.60
CA ASN A 347 90.26 70.09 88.46
C ASN A 347 90.74 68.71 87.96
N VAL A 348 91.19 68.53 86.72
CA VAL A 348 92.41 69.11 86.13
C VAL A 348 92.32 69.00 84.61
N GLY A 349 92.67 70.08 83.91
CA GLY A 349 92.67 70.13 82.45
C GLY A 349 93.96 69.63 81.80
N ARG A 350 93.83 69.47 80.48
CA ARG A 350 94.86 69.52 79.43
C ARG A 350 95.82 68.33 79.29
N VAL A 351 95.55 67.53 78.26
CA VAL A 351 96.32 67.29 77.00
C VAL A 351 95.54 66.16 76.30
N GLU A 352 94.75 66.36 75.26
CA GLU A 352 95.15 66.31 73.84
C GLU A 352 94.07 66.98 72.97
N GLN A 353 94.14 68.30 72.84
CA GLN A 353 93.49 69.04 71.75
C GLN A 353 94.41 69.00 70.52
N SER A 354 94.47 67.86 69.80
CA SER A 354 95.22 67.82 68.54
C SER A 354 94.78 66.79 67.48
N LYS A 355 93.64 66.09 67.64
CA LYS A 355 93.14 65.15 66.60
C LYS A 355 91.62 65.08 66.41
N LYS A 356 90.85 65.96 67.05
CA LYS A 356 89.37 65.85 67.09
C LYS A 356 88.64 66.69 66.02
N VAL A 357 89.33 67.55 65.28
CA VAL A 357 88.68 68.43 64.27
C VAL A 357 88.80 67.90 62.84
N ALA A 358 89.70 66.94 62.56
CA ALA A 358 89.84 66.35 61.21
C ALA A 358 88.91 65.14 60.95
N LEU A 359 88.58 64.34 61.97
CA LEU A 359 87.75 63.14 61.81
C LEU A 359 86.23 63.42 61.91
N GLU A 360 85.82 64.49 62.58
CA GLU A 360 84.40 64.81 62.78
C GLU A 360 83.78 65.53 61.57
N GLN A 361 84.60 66.23 60.76
CA GLN A 361 84.17 66.79 59.47
C GLN A 361 84.16 65.75 58.33
N GLN A 362 84.97 64.68 58.43
CA GLN A 362 84.99 63.58 57.46
C GLN A 362 83.85 62.57 57.70
N ALA A 363 83.46 62.35 58.97
CA ALA A 363 82.32 61.52 59.33
C ALA A 363 80.95 62.15 59.01
N LYS A 364 80.82 63.48 59.12
CA LYS A 364 79.58 64.19 58.75
C LYS A 364 79.37 64.26 57.23
N LYS A 365 80.44 64.44 56.43
CA LYS A 365 80.38 64.32 54.96
C LYS A 365 80.04 62.91 54.49
N ALA A 366 80.64 61.86 55.06
CA ALA A 366 80.35 60.47 54.68
C ALA A 366 78.93 60.01 55.07
N ALA A 367 78.38 60.51 56.18
CA ALA A 367 77.01 60.19 56.59
C ALA A 367 75.95 60.92 55.74
N GLU A 368 76.18 62.18 55.37
CA GLU A 368 75.29 62.91 54.44
C GLU A 368 75.38 62.38 53.01
N GLU A 369 76.57 62.00 52.53
CA GLU A 369 76.75 61.35 51.23
C GLU A 369 76.12 59.95 51.21
N GLY A 370 76.23 59.16 52.28
CA GLY A 370 75.57 57.86 52.41
C GLY A 370 74.03 57.95 52.53
N LYS A 371 73.50 59.03 53.11
CA LYS A 371 72.05 59.31 53.17
C LYS A 371 71.53 59.75 51.80
N LYS A 372 72.22 60.70 51.14
CA LYS A 372 71.91 61.10 49.77
C LYS A 372 71.99 59.92 48.81
N MET A 373 73.03 59.09 48.89
CA MET A 373 73.17 57.93 48.02
C MET A 373 72.06 56.89 48.25
N ARG A 374 71.62 56.67 49.49
CA ARG A 374 70.46 55.81 49.79
C ARG A 374 69.13 56.40 49.31
N GLU A 375 68.91 57.70 49.47
CA GLU A 375 67.73 58.39 48.92
C GLU A 375 67.73 58.35 47.39
N THR A 376 68.87 58.55 46.74
CA THR A 376 69.00 58.45 45.27
C THR A 376 68.74 57.03 44.79
N LEU A 377 69.26 56.01 45.50
CA LEU A 377 69.05 54.60 45.16
C LEU A 377 67.59 54.17 45.37
N LEU A 378 66.95 54.58 46.48
CA LEU A 378 65.52 54.35 46.73
C LEU A 378 64.65 55.08 45.71
N SER A 379 65.01 56.31 45.34
CA SER A 379 64.31 57.06 44.30
C SER A 379 64.47 56.40 42.92
N GLN A 380 65.65 55.86 42.60
CA GLN A 380 65.86 55.07 41.39
C GLN A 380 65.06 53.76 41.39
N MET A 381 65.08 52.99 42.49
CA MET A 381 64.29 51.77 42.63
C MET A 381 62.79 52.05 42.51
N HIS A 382 62.28 53.11 43.13
CA HIS A 382 60.87 53.48 42.99
C HIS A 382 60.54 53.87 41.55
N LYS A 383 61.39 54.66 40.87
CA LYS A 383 61.21 54.99 39.45
C LYS A 383 61.23 53.74 38.56
N GLU A 384 62.10 52.78 38.81
CA GLU A 384 62.14 51.51 38.07
C GLU A 384 60.92 50.64 38.34
N MET A 385 60.49 50.52 39.60
CA MET A 385 59.29 49.78 39.97
C MET A 385 58.02 50.40 39.38
N ASP A 386 57.92 51.73 39.36
CA ASP A 386 56.80 52.45 38.75
C ASP A 386 56.84 52.32 37.23
N ALA A 387 58.03 52.36 36.61
CA ALA A 387 58.18 52.12 35.18
C ALA A 387 57.82 50.67 34.80
N GLN A 388 58.21 49.67 35.59
CA GLN A 388 57.81 48.27 35.39
C GLN A 388 56.30 48.08 35.58
N ARG A 389 55.72 48.66 36.64
CA ARG A 389 54.27 48.61 36.85
C ARG A 389 53.52 49.22 35.68
N LYS A 390 53.97 50.38 35.20
CA LYS A 390 53.37 51.04 34.04
C LYS A 390 53.48 50.16 32.78
N LYS A 391 54.66 49.59 32.51
CA LYS A 391 54.86 48.69 31.38
C LYS A 391 53.94 47.45 31.44
N MET A 392 53.84 46.79 32.59
CA MET A 392 52.92 45.66 32.77
C MET A 392 51.46 46.09 32.61
N HIS A 393 51.10 47.29 33.07
CA HIS A 393 49.74 47.81 32.93
C HIS A 393 49.38 48.10 31.47
N ASP A 394 50.32 48.66 30.70
CA ASP A 394 50.17 48.95 29.27
C ASP A 394 50.07 47.64 28.46
N GLU A 395 50.92 46.64 28.76
CA GLU A 395 50.85 45.29 28.14
C GLU A 395 49.54 44.57 28.46
N PHE A 396 49.06 44.67 29.71
CA PHE A 396 47.78 44.11 30.11
C PHE A 396 46.62 44.78 29.37
N ALA A 397 46.62 46.13 29.29
CA ALA A 397 45.60 46.89 28.56
C ALA A 397 45.59 46.56 27.06
N GLU A 398 46.75 46.35 26.44
CA GLU A 398 46.84 45.92 25.04
C GLU A 398 46.29 44.50 24.85
N SER A 399 46.60 43.58 25.76
CA SER A 399 46.06 42.21 25.73
C SER A 399 44.54 42.18 25.90
N GLU A 400 44.00 43.00 26.80
CA GLU A 400 42.56 43.13 27.06
C GLU A 400 41.85 43.70 25.84
N ALA A 401 42.42 44.72 25.20
CA ALA A 401 41.88 45.29 23.97
C ALA A 401 41.83 44.25 22.83
N LYS A 402 42.89 43.43 22.65
CA LYS A 402 42.92 42.34 21.65
C LYS A 402 41.83 41.31 21.93
N LEU A 403 41.71 40.84 23.17
CA LEU A 403 40.66 39.91 23.60
C LEU A 403 39.25 40.43 23.33
N ILE A 404 39.00 41.72 23.59
CA ILE A 404 37.71 42.36 23.30
C ILE A 404 37.43 42.38 21.79
N THR A 405 38.43 42.69 20.96
CA THR A 405 38.27 42.67 19.49
C THR A 405 38.04 41.28 18.92
N GLU A 406 38.71 40.25 19.45
CA GLU A 406 38.50 38.87 19.04
C GLU A 406 37.13 38.36 19.47
N HIS A 407 36.71 38.66 20.70
CA HIS A 407 35.39 38.26 21.19
C HIS A 407 34.26 38.93 20.38
N THR A 408 34.41 40.21 20.03
CA THR A 408 33.41 40.92 19.21
C THR A 408 33.35 40.39 17.78
N THR A 409 34.48 40.06 17.15
CA THR A 409 34.49 39.45 15.82
C THR A 409 33.89 38.05 15.81
N LEU A 410 34.23 37.20 16.79
CA LEU A 410 33.60 35.89 16.98
C LEU A 410 32.09 36.00 17.17
N LYS A 411 31.63 36.92 18.02
CA LYS A 411 30.21 37.15 18.25
C LYS A 411 29.48 37.55 16.95
N ASN A 412 30.04 38.48 16.19
CA ASN A 412 29.43 38.91 14.92
C ASN A 412 29.38 37.78 13.89
N ASN A 413 30.43 36.96 13.79
CA ASN A 413 30.45 35.80 12.90
C ASN A 413 29.38 34.77 13.30
N MET A 414 29.25 34.48 14.60
CA MET A 414 28.20 33.58 15.09
C MET A 414 26.80 34.14 14.78
N GLU A 415 26.56 35.44 14.95
CA GLU A 415 25.27 36.07 14.62
C GLU A 415 24.94 35.97 13.12
N ILE A 416 25.94 36.10 12.24
CA ILE A 416 25.77 35.92 10.79
C ILE A 416 25.40 34.47 10.47
N GLU A 417 26.13 33.49 11.00
CA GLU A 417 25.83 32.06 10.79
C GLU A 417 24.44 31.68 11.32
N LEU A 418 24.04 32.22 12.47
CA LEU A 418 22.71 32.00 13.05
C LEU A 418 21.60 32.58 12.18
N ARG A 419 21.86 33.74 11.55
CA ARG A 419 20.92 34.36 10.60
C ARG A 419 20.79 33.55 9.32
N ASP A 420 21.91 33.09 8.76
CA ASP A 420 21.92 32.30 7.52
C ASP A 420 21.24 30.94 7.70
N THR A 421 21.52 30.27 8.82
CA THR A 421 20.84 29.01 9.17
C THR A 421 19.35 29.21 9.43
N SER A 422 18.96 30.31 10.08
CA SER A 422 17.54 30.66 10.25
C SER A 422 16.84 30.90 8.91
N MET A 423 17.47 31.59 7.96
CA MET A 423 16.90 31.80 6.62
C MET A 423 16.81 30.48 5.82
N ALA A 424 17.82 29.62 5.91
CA ALA A 424 17.80 28.31 5.27
C ALA A 424 16.67 27.43 5.84
N LEU A 425 16.45 27.47 7.16
CA LEU A 425 15.34 26.78 7.80
C LEU A 425 13.98 27.30 7.33
N THR A 426 13.80 28.62 7.21
CA THR A 426 12.54 29.19 6.71
C THR A 426 12.28 28.79 5.26
N LYS A 427 13.32 28.78 4.42
CA LYS A 427 13.21 28.34 3.02
C LYS A 427 12.86 26.85 2.92
N ALA A 428 13.46 26.01 3.77
CA ALA A 428 13.14 24.59 3.84
C ALA A 428 11.69 24.35 4.31
N GLN A 429 11.21 25.11 5.30
CA GLN A 429 9.82 25.05 5.76
C GLN A 429 8.83 25.48 4.67
N ALA A 430 9.14 26.51 3.89
CA ALA A 430 8.31 26.93 2.76
C ALA A 430 8.25 25.85 1.67
N SER A 431 9.41 25.26 1.30
CA SER A 431 9.45 24.15 0.34
C SER A 431 8.70 22.92 0.84
N GLY A 432 8.73 22.62 2.14
CA GLY A 432 7.96 21.54 2.75
C GLY A 432 6.45 21.79 2.68
N ALA A 433 6.01 23.04 2.89
CA ALA A 433 4.60 23.42 2.76
C ALA A 433 4.09 23.29 1.32
N ASP A 434 4.90 23.65 0.33
CA ASP A 434 4.53 23.51 -1.09
C ASP A 434 4.48 22.03 -1.52
N ALA A 435 5.43 21.21 -1.07
CA ALA A 435 5.38 19.76 -1.27
C ALA A 435 4.14 19.12 -0.64
N GLN A 436 3.73 19.58 0.55
CA GLN A 436 2.52 19.12 1.22
C GLN A 436 1.25 19.48 0.44
N LYS A 437 1.17 20.68 -0.13
CA LYS A 437 0.05 21.08 -0.99
C LYS A 437 -0.07 20.22 -2.25
N GLU A 438 1.05 19.90 -2.91
CA GLU A 438 1.05 19.00 -4.07
C GLU A 438 0.67 17.57 -3.69
N LEU A 439 1.12 17.08 -2.51
CA LEU A 439 0.68 15.78 -2.00
C LEU A 439 -0.83 15.73 -1.77
N ASP A 440 -1.41 16.78 -1.19
CA ASP A 440 -2.86 16.85 -0.95
C ASP A 440 -3.65 16.95 -2.26
N LYS A 441 -3.14 17.67 -3.26
CA LYS A 441 -3.71 17.71 -4.62
C LYS A 441 -3.69 16.34 -5.29
N LEU A 442 -2.58 15.61 -5.21
CA LEU A 442 -2.45 14.24 -5.75
C LEU A 442 -3.40 13.26 -5.05
N LYS A 443 -3.60 13.38 -3.73
CA LYS A 443 -4.57 12.56 -2.99
C LYS A 443 -6.00 12.77 -3.48
N VAL A 444 -6.38 14.02 -3.74
CA VAL A 444 -7.72 14.33 -4.30
C VAL A 444 -7.88 13.73 -5.70
N GLN A 445 -6.88 13.88 -6.56
CA GLN A 445 -6.91 13.27 -7.90
C GLN A 445 -7.01 11.75 -7.86
N TYR A 446 -6.26 11.10 -6.96
CA TYR A 446 -6.33 9.65 -6.77
C TYR A 446 -7.72 9.20 -6.29
N SER A 447 -8.33 9.93 -5.35
CA SER A 447 -9.69 9.64 -4.89
C SER A 447 -10.70 9.73 -6.05
N GLN A 448 -10.62 10.79 -6.86
CA GLN A 448 -11.51 10.98 -8.01
C GLN A 448 -11.37 9.86 -9.04
N LEU A 449 -10.13 9.45 -9.37
CA LEU A 449 -9.88 8.34 -10.28
C LEU A 449 -10.40 7.01 -9.74
N ARG A 450 -10.25 6.77 -8.43
CA ARG A 450 -10.79 5.58 -7.76
C ARG A 450 -12.32 5.54 -7.80
N ASP A 451 -12.97 6.67 -7.54
CA ASP A 451 -14.43 6.78 -7.58
C ASP A 451 -14.95 6.57 -9.01
N GLN A 452 -14.28 7.15 -10.02
CA GLN A 452 -14.59 6.93 -11.42
C GLN A 452 -14.47 5.46 -11.82
N HIS A 453 -13.36 4.80 -11.47
CA HIS A 453 -13.16 3.38 -11.76
C HIS A 453 -14.24 2.51 -11.07
N THR A 454 -14.64 2.87 -9.86
CA THR A 454 -15.70 2.17 -9.13
C THR A 454 -17.04 2.31 -9.85
N TYR A 455 -17.37 3.52 -10.30
CA TYR A 455 -18.56 3.81 -11.09
C TYR A 455 -18.58 3.02 -12.42
N ASP A 456 -17.48 3.03 -13.16
CA ASP A 456 -17.35 2.31 -14.44
C ASP A 456 -17.48 0.79 -14.23
N THR A 457 -16.88 0.26 -13.16
CA THR A 457 -16.99 -1.17 -12.81
C THR A 457 -18.43 -1.58 -12.53
N VAL A 458 -19.18 -0.76 -11.78
CA VAL A 458 -20.59 -1.03 -11.47
C VAL A 458 -21.44 -0.98 -12.75
N THR A 459 -21.18 0.01 -13.61
CA THR A 459 -21.89 0.19 -14.89
C THR A 459 -21.61 -0.96 -15.87
N LEU A 460 -20.37 -1.43 -15.96
CA LEU A 460 -20.03 -2.58 -16.79
C LEU A 460 -20.66 -3.87 -16.25
N LYS A 461 -20.65 -4.08 -14.93
CA LYS A 461 -21.32 -5.24 -14.31
C LYS A 461 -22.82 -5.23 -14.59
N SER A 462 -23.51 -4.09 -14.48
CA SER A 462 -24.93 -4.03 -14.79
C SER A 462 -25.20 -4.37 -16.26
N ARG A 463 -24.39 -3.87 -17.20
CA ARG A 463 -24.51 -4.20 -18.63
C ARG A 463 -24.26 -5.68 -18.92
N VAL A 464 -23.27 -6.30 -18.27
CA VAL A 464 -23.02 -7.75 -18.39
C VAL A 464 -24.24 -8.54 -17.91
N THR A 465 -24.80 -8.21 -16.75
CA THR A 465 -26.00 -8.91 -16.25
C THR A 465 -27.23 -8.72 -17.14
N GLU A 466 -27.33 -7.60 -17.85
CA GLU A 466 -28.39 -7.36 -18.84
C GLU A 466 -28.20 -8.24 -20.08
N LEU A 467 -26.98 -8.29 -20.63
CA LEU A 467 -26.64 -9.15 -21.77
C LEU A 467 -26.82 -10.63 -21.44
N GLU A 468 -26.45 -11.07 -20.23
CA GLU A 468 -26.70 -12.43 -19.76
C GLU A 468 -28.20 -12.77 -19.72
N ARG A 469 -29.05 -11.82 -19.31
CA ARG A 469 -30.52 -11.96 -19.35
C ARG A 469 -31.04 -12.05 -20.78
N GLU A 470 -30.54 -11.22 -21.70
CA GLU A 470 -30.91 -11.29 -23.11
C GLU A 470 -30.51 -12.62 -23.74
N LEU A 471 -29.28 -13.07 -23.50
CA LEU A 471 -28.78 -14.37 -23.96
C LEU A 471 -29.62 -15.52 -23.41
N ALA A 472 -30.02 -15.46 -22.13
CA ALA A 472 -30.93 -16.44 -21.54
C ALA A 472 -32.30 -16.45 -22.24
N ARG A 473 -32.86 -15.28 -22.58
CA ARG A 473 -34.11 -15.17 -23.35
C ARG A 473 -33.95 -15.79 -24.73
N PHE A 474 -32.90 -15.47 -25.48
CA PHE A 474 -32.65 -16.07 -26.79
C PHE A 474 -32.50 -17.59 -26.72
N LYS A 475 -31.79 -18.12 -25.72
CA LYS A 475 -31.69 -19.57 -25.50
C LYS A 475 -33.05 -20.23 -25.23
N SER A 476 -33.89 -19.60 -24.40
CA SER A 476 -35.25 -20.11 -24.15
C SER A 476 -36.12 -20.09 -25.42
N ALA A 477 -36.05 -19.02 -26.22
CA ALA A 477 -36.80 -18.90 -27.47
C ALA A 477 -36.33 -19.93 -28.51
N ALA A 478 -35.01 -20.13 -28.65
CA ALA A 478 -34.44 -21.15 -29.53
C ALA A 478 -34.88 -22.56 -29.14
N LYS A 479 -34.92 -22.86 -27.83
CA LYS A 479 -35.40 -24.16 -27.32
C LYS A 479 -36.88 -24.39 -27.62
N VAL A 480 -37.73 -23.37 -27.46
CA VAL A 480 -39.15 -23.47 -27.84
C VAL A 480 -39.30 -23.77 -29.33
N SER A 481 -38.53 -23.09 -30.19
CA SER A 481 -38.52 -23.35 -31.63
C SER A 481 -38.03 -24.77 -31.96
N GLU A 482 -37.00 -25.27 -31.27
CA GLU A 482 -36.52 -26.64 -31.42
C GLU A 482 -37.60 -27.66 -31.04
N ASP A 483 -38.28 -27.46 -29.90
CA ASP A 483 -39.37 -28.34 -29.45
C ASP A 483 -40.55 -28.35 -30.46
N GLU A 484 -40.86 -27.21 -31.08
CA GLU A 484 -41.85 -27.11 -32.15
C GLU A 484 -41.42 -27.88 -33.41
N LEU A 485 -40.15 -27.77 -33.81
CA LEU A 485 -39.60 -28.52 -34.94
C LEU A 485 -39.59 -30.03 -34.68
N GLN A 486 -39.27 -30.47 -33.46
CA GLN A 486 -39.34 -31.89 -33.09
C GLN A 486 -40.77 -32.44 -33.16
N LYS A 487 -41.78 -31.66 -32.73
CA LYS A 487 -43.20 -32.04 -32.86
C LYS A 487 -43.60 -32.17 -34.33
N LEU A 488 -43.21 -31.21 -35.18
CA LEU A 488 -43.45 -31.26 -36.62
C LEU A 488 -42.76 -32.45 -37.29
N MET A 489 -41.54 -32.79 -36.86
CA MET A 489 -40.83 -33.97 -37.36
C MET A 489 -41.56 -35.26 -36.94
N GLY A 490 -42.05 -35.33 -35.70
CA GLY A 490 -42.84 -36.46 -35.22
C GLY A 490 -44.16 -36.66 -35.99
N THR A 491 -44.90 -35.58 -36.27
CA THR A 491 -46.12 -35.66 -37.08
C THR A 491 -45.81 -36.04 -38.53
N SER A 492 -44.76 -35.48 -39.12
CA SER A 492 -44.29 -35.85 -40.46
C SER A 492 -43.92 -37.33 -40.56
N MET A 493 -43.17 -37.85 -39.58
CA MET A 493 -42.82 -39.27 -39.52
C MET A 493 -44.07 -40.16 -39.38
N GLY A 494 -45.04 -39.76 -38.57
CA GLY A 494 -46.32 -40.47 -38.43
C GLY A 494 -47.09 -40.53 -39.76
N MET A 495 -47.18 -39.41 -40.48
CA MET A 495 -47.80 -39.37 -41.81
C MET A 495 -47.06 -40.27 -42.82
N LEU A 496 -45.73 -40.27 -42.81
CA LEU A 496 -44.94 -41.16 -43.69
C LEU A 496 -45.20 -42.65 -43.40
N GLN A 497 -45.32 -43.03 -42.12
CA GLN A 497 -45.66 -44.41 -41.74
C GLN A 497 -47.07 -44.80 -42.18
N GLU A 498 -48.04 -43.88 -42.11
CA GLU A 498 -49.39 -44.12 -42.63
C GLU A 498 -49.38 -44.29 -44.15
N ILE A 499 -48.64 -43.44 -44.87
CA ILE A 499 -48.48 -43.55 -46.33
C ILE A 499 -47.88 -44.93 -46.70
N ASP A 500 -46.84 -45.38 -46.00
CA ASP A 500 -46.19 -46.67 -46.25
C ASP A 500 -47.13 -47.86 -45.99
N ARG A 501 -47.94 -47.79 -44.91
CA ARG A 501 -48.99 -48.77 -44.62
C ARG A 501 -50.05 -48.81 -45.72
N TYR A 502 -50.55 -47.65 -46.15
CA TYR A 502 -51.52 -47.59 -47.24
C TYR A 502 -50.94 -48.11 -48.55
N SER A 503 -49.68 -47.79 -48.86
CA SER A 503 -48.97 -48.32 -50.02
C SER A 503 -48.90 -49.85 -49.95
N THR A 504 -48.53 -50.42 -48.79
CA THR A 504 -48.44 -51.88 -48.60
C THR A 504 -49.78 -52.58 -48.78
N ILE A 505 -50.86 -52.00 -48.21
CA ILE A 505 -52.23 -52.52 -48.39
C ILE A 505 -52.60 -52.50 -49.87
N LEU A 506 -52.37 -51.37 -50.56
CA LEU A 506 -52.64 -51.24 -51.99
C LEU A 506 -51.87 -52.27 -52.82
N THR A 507 -50.56 -52.43 -52.59
CA THR A 507 -49.75 -53.44 -53.30
C THR A 507 -50.27 -54.86 -53.05
N SER A 508 -50.63 -55.18 -51.80
CA SER A 508 -51.18 -56.52 -51.47
C SER A 508 -52.55 -56.77 -52.11
N GLU A 509 -53.35 -55.72 -52.28
CA GLU A 509 -54.66 -55.81 -52.92
C GLU A 509 -54.54 -55.85 -54.45
N GLU A 510 -53.59 -55.13 -55.04
CA GLU A 510 -53.20 -55.26 -56.46
C GLU A 510 -52.77 -56.69 -56.80
N ASP A 511 -51.95 -57.31 -55.93
CA ASP A 511 -51.54 -58.70 -56.06
C ASP A 511 -52.74 -59.67 -55.98
N ARG A 512 -53.69 -59.43 -55.04
CA ARG A 512 -54.91 -60.23 -54.90
C ARG A 512 -55.83 -60.16 -56.11
N LEU A 513 -55.97 -58.97 -56.70
CA LEU A 513 -56.83 -58.73 -57.85
C LEU A 513 -56.18 -59.17 -59.17
N GLY A 514 -54.90 -59.59 -59.16
CA GLY A 514 -54.17 -59.96 -60.36
C GLY A 514 -53.94 -58.76 -61.29
N ILE A 515 -54.09 -57.54 -60.78
CA ILE A 515 -53.81 -56.29 -61.48
C ILE A 515 -52.33 -55.97 -61.21
N SER A 516 -51.45 -56.94 -61.46
CA SER A 516 -50.02 -56.67 -61.43
C SER A 516 -49.71 -55.77 -62.62
N SER A 517 -49.46 -54.49 -62.34
CA SER A 517 -48.97 -53.57 -63.36
C SER A 517 -47.69 -54.17 -63.97
N PRO A 518 -47.57 -54.24 -65.32
CA PRO A 518 -46.40 -54.83 -65.94
C PRO A 518 -45.13 -54.12 -65.45
N PRO A 519 -44.01 -54.85 -65.28
CA PRO A 519 -42.77 -54.24 -64.81
C PRO A 519 -42.39 -53.12 -65.76
N VAL A 520 -42.36 -51.89 -65.25
CA VAL A 520 -41.85 -50.74 -65.99
C VAL A 520 -40.37 -50.99 -66.20
N ASN A 521 -40.06 -51.49 -67.39
CA ASN A 521 -38.72 -51.73 -67.88
C ASN A 521 -38.06 -50.35 -68.05
N VAL A 522 -37.36 -49.88 -67.02
CA VAL A 522 -36.54 -48.66 -67.07
C VAL A 522 -35.25 -49.03 -67.81
N ASP A 523 -35.38 -49.25 -69.11
CA ASP A 523 -34.25 -49.32 -70.03
C ASP A 523 -34.36 -48.17 -71.02
N SER A 524 -33.21 -47.53 -71.27
CA SER A 524 -32.95 -46.44 -72.22
C SER A 524 -33.38 -45.00 -71.86
N SER A 525 -32.41 -44.16 -71.49
CA SER A 525 -31.96 -43.09 -72.40
C SER A 525 -30.52 -42.63 -72.09
N LYS A 526 -29.57 -43.16 -72.88
CA LYS A 526 -28.30 -42.48 -73.17
C LYS A 526 -28.61 -41.20 -73.94
N GLY A 527 -28.82 -40.10 -73.23
CA GLY A 527 -28.88 -38.75 -73.78
C GLY A 527 -27.47 -38.25 -74.10
N LYS A 528 -27.15 -38.21 -75.40
CA LYS A 528 -25.93 -37.63 -75.97
C LYS A 528 -25.76 -36.16 -75.58
N GLY A 529 -24.49 -35.76 -75.54
CA GLY A 529 -24.05 -34.47 -75.05
C GLY A 529 -24.65 -33.25 -75.76
N SER A 530 -24.77 -32.18 -74.99
CA SER A 530 -24.77 -30.83 -75.51
C SER A 530 -23.74 -30.01 -74.72
N LYS A 531 -22.62 -29.73 -75.39
CA LYS A 531 -21.64 -28.73 -74.98
C LYS A 531 -22.39 -27.40 -74.81
N ARG A 532 -22.66 -26.99 -73.57
CA ARG A 532 -22.95 -25.59 -73.26
C ARG A 532 -21.73 -24.96 -72.59
N ARG A 533 -21.36 -23.85 -73.21
CA ARG A 533 -20.20 -23.01 -72.99
C ARG A 533 -20.07 -22.65 -71.51
N ARG A 534 -18.83 -22.74 -70.99
CA ARG A 534 -18.31 -21.82 -69.99
C ARG A 534 -18.52 -20.41 -70.53
N THR A 535 -19.39 -19.65 -69.87
CA THR A 535 -19.29 -18.19 -69.83
C THR A 535 -19.08 -17.86 -68.39
N ASP A 536 -17.93 -17.25 -68.14
CA ASP A 536 -17.62 -16.48 -66.95
C ASP A 536 -18.80 -15.56 -66.62
N LEU A 537 -19.37 -15.73 -65.43
CA LEU A 537 -20.21 -14.73 -64.80
C LEU A 537 -19.63 -14.59 -63.39
N ASP A 538 -18.91 -13.49 -63.23
CA ASP A 538 -18.38 -12.98 -61.97
C ASP A 538 -19.46 -12.98 -60.87
N PRO A 539 -19.07 -13.18 -59.61
CA PRO A 539 -19.98 -13.00 -58.49
C PRO A 539 -20.54 -11.56 -58.48
N PRO A 540 -21.83 -11.36 -58.13
CA PRO A 540 -22.39 -10.02 -58.05
C PRO A 540 -21.61 -9.20 -57.02
N ALA A 541 -21.12 -8.03 -57.45
CA ALA A 541 -20.50 -7.06 -56.58
C ALA A 541 -21.44 -6.73 -55.40
N PRO A 542 -20.91 -6.60 -54.18
CA PRO A 542 -21.72 -6.20 -53.03
C PRO A 542 -22.34 -4.81 -53.28
N PRO A 543 -23.57 -4.55 -52.80
CA PRO A 543 -24.18 -3.25 -52.95
C PRO A 543 -23.30 -2.19 -52.30
N ALA A 544 -23.00 -1.14 -53.06
CA ALA A 544 -22.29 0.04 -52.57
C ALA A 544 -23.06 0.62 -51.38
N PHE A 545 -22.49 0.48 -50.18
CA PHE A 545 -22.94 1.22 -49.01
C PHE A 545 -22.76 2.71 -49.31
N SER A 546 -23.90 3.39 -49.46
CA SER A 546 -23.99 4.83 -49.38
C SER A 546 -23.46 5.24 -48.00
N THR A 547 -22.33 5.95 -48.01
CA THR A 547 -21.79 6.61 -46.83
C THR A 547 -22.88 7.50 -46.21
N PRO A 548 -23.18 7.38 -44.90
CA PRO A 548 -24.02 8.36 -44.25
C PRO A 548 -23.28 9.71 -44.23
N VAL A 549 -24.00 10.72 -44.69
CA VAL A 549 -23.68 12.15 -44.54
C VAL A 549 -23.15 12.40 -43.12
N ALA A 550 -21.94 12.94 -43.05
CA ALA A 550 -21.33 13.43 -41.83
C ALA A 550 -22.27 14.45 -41.17
N ALA A 551 -22.94 14.01 -40.10
CA ALA A 551 -23.59 14.92 -39.17
C ALA A 551 -22.47 15.70 -38.47
N LYS A 552 -22.37 17.00 -38.77
CA LYS A 552 -21.68 17.99 -37.96
C LYS A 552 -22.20 17.89 -36.52
N VAL A 553 -21.45 17.18 -35.67
CA VAL A 553 -21.55 17.36 -34.23
C VAL A 553 -20.71 18.61 -33.91
N ASN A 554 -21.40 19.64 -33.45
CA ASN A 554 -20.79 20.83 -32.87
C ASN A 554 -19.86 20.41 -31.73
N GLU A 555 -18.56 20.63 -31.91
CA GLU A 555 -17.63 20.80 -30.80
C GLU A 555 -18.09 22.02 -29.98
N PRO A 556 -18.18 21.93 -28.64
CA PRO A 556 -18.25 23.11 -27.82
C PRO A 556 -16.90 23.84 -27.90
N ALA A 557 -16.97 25.12 -28.27
CA ALA A 557 -15.86 26.03 -28.35
C ALA A 557 -14.99 25.96 -27.10
N GLU A 558 -13.71 25.61 -27.29
CA GLU A 558 -12.65 25.97 -26.37
C GLU A 558 -12.56 27.50 -26.34
N GLU A 559 -13.03 28.11 -25.27
CA GLU A 559 -12.63 29.47 -24.89
C GLU A 559 -11.16 29.44 -24.49
N GLY A 560 -10.30 29.68 -25.47
CA GLY A 560 -8.97 30.21 -25.23
C GLY A 560 -9.09 31.63 -24.68
N GLY A 561 -8.49 31.88 -23.52
CA GLY A 561 -8.43 33.22 -22.96
C GLY A 561 -7.47 33.35 -21.78
N VAL A 562 -6.34 34.01 -22.03
CA VAL A 562 -5.40 34.58 -21.05
C VAL A 562 -4.40 33.59 -20.42
N PHE A 563 -3.20 33.49 -21.01
CA PHE A 563 -1.93 33.81 -20.34
C PHE A 563 -0.75 33.69 -21.34
N SER A 564 -0.72 34.59 -22.34
CA SER A 564 0.48 34.87 -23.13
C SER A 564 1.10 36.16 -22.65
N SER A 565 1.91 36.11 -21.57
CA SER A 565 2.85 37.18 -21.18
C SER A 565 3.74 36.69 -20.05
N LEU A 566 4.94 36.20 -20.37
CA LEU A 566 6.19 36.30 -19.58
C LEU A 566 7.28 35.39 -20.17
N ARG A 567 7.77 35.74 -21.37
CA ARG A 567 9.14 35.43 -21.78
C ARG A 567 9.84 36.73 -22.13
N LYS A 568 10.45 37.36 -21.12
CA LYS A 568 11.58 38.29 -21.30
C LYS A 568 12.34 38.41 -19.98
N ALA A 569 13.66 38.43 -20.13
CA ALA A 569 14.69 38.69 -19.12
C ALA A 569 15.13 37.50 -18.24
N VAL A 570 15.99 36.65 -18.80
CA VAL A 570 17.16 36.14 -18.07
C VAL A 570 18.39 36.47 -18.91
N ARG A 571 19.11 37.52 -18.50
CA ARG A 571 20.51 37.77 -18.91
C ARG A 571 21.40 36.81 -18.13
N PRO A 572 22.51 36.30 -18.72
CA PRO A 572 23.53 35.59 -17.95
C PRO A 572 24.44 36.62 -17.26
N PHE A 573 24.62 36.48 -15.95
CA PHE A 573 25.74 37.09 -15.22
C PHE A 573 26.78 35.99 -15.03
N TYR A 574 27.84 36.05 -15.83
CA TYR A 574 29.09 35.33 -15.62
C TYR A 574 30.21 36.37 -15.59
N GLY A 575 31.11 36.25 -14.61
CA GLY A 575 32.51 36.66 -14.73
C GLY A 575 32.85 38.06 -14.21
N GLY A 576 33.42 38.08 -13.00
CA GLY A 576 34.27 39.15 -12.49
C GLY A 576 35.08 38.59 -11.33
N GLU A 577 36.28 38.06 -11.64
CA GLU A 577 37.43 38.05 -10.74
C GLU A 577 37.95 39.47 -10.52
#